data_AF-A0A6A5AT77-F1
#
_entry.id   AF-A0A6A5AT77-F1
#
_cell.length_a   1.000
_cell.length_b   1.000
_cell.length_c   1.000
_cell.angle_alpha   90.00
_cell.angle_beta   90.00
_cell.angle_gamma   90.00
#
_symmetry.space_group_name_H-M   'P 1'
#
loop_
_entity.id
_entity.type
_entity.pdbx_description
1 polymer ?
#
loop_
_entity_poly.entity_id
_entity_poly.type
_entity_poly.pdbx_seq_one_letter_code
_entity_poly.pdbx_strand_id
1 'polypeptide(L)'
;MTQVFIVAAKRTPFGAFGGKLKSISATDLATHATKAALQAAKLDPALVDTVIVGNVAQTSSDAAYLARHVLLKSGIPIEKPALTINRLCGSGFQSLINGIHEIKLGEASIAVASGTENMSQAPLVSYGDKSRFGVGLGAGLQLQDSLWSALTDSYAK
;
A
#
# COMPACT_ATOMS: atom_id res chain seq x y z
N MET A 1 16.70 26.38 -0.90
CA MET A 1 15.97 25.19 -0.43
C MET A 1 14.79 24.98 -1.35
N THR A 2 14.64 23.79 -1.93
CA THR A 2 13.47 23.44 -2.77
C THR A 2 12.22 23.44 -1.90
N GLN A 3 11.24 24.28 -2.23
CA GLN A 3 9.93 24.30 -1.58
C GLN A 3 9.08 23.18 -2.17
N VAL A 4 8.34 22.46 -1.32
CA VAL A 4 7.46 21.35 -1.73
C VAL A 4 6.04 21.70 -1.35
N PHE A 5 5.10 21.52 -2.28
CA PHE A 5 3.70 21.93 -2.12
C PHE A 5 2.76 20.73 -2.26
N ILE A 6 1.68 20.72 -1.48
CA ILE A 6 0.57 19.78 -1.66
C ILE A 6 -0.43 20.41 -2.64
N VAL A 7 -0.54 19.85 -3.84
CA VAL A 7 -1.42 20.38 -4.90
C VAL A 7 -2.81 19.74 -4.92
N ALA A 8 -2.96 18.55 -4.32
CA ALA A 8 -4.24 17.91 -4.05
C ALA A 8 -4.12 16.87 -2.92
N ALA A 9 -5.22 16.62 -2.21
CA ALA A 9 -5.33 15.58 -1.19
C ALA A 9 -6.74 14.97 -1.21
N LYS A 10 -6.83 13.65 -1.32
CA LYS A 10 -8.10 12.90 -1.33
C LYS A 10 -7.94 11.60 -0.56
N ARG A 11 -9.06 11.05 -0.10
CA ARG A 11 -9.15 9.76 0.59
C ARG A 11 -10.46 9.06 0.26
N THR A 12 -10.51 7.74 0.40
CA THR A 12 -11.74 6.95 0.31
C THR A 12 -12.57 7.06 1.59
N PRO A 13 -13.88 6.73 1.58
CA PRO A 13 -14.59 6.35 2.80
C PRO A 13 -13.85 5.22 3.53
N PHE A 14 -13.87 5.22 4.87
CA PHE A 14 -13.39 4.09 5.64
C PHE A 14 -14.53 3.10 5.86
N GLY A 15 -14.27 1.83 5.56
CA GLY A 15 -15.21 0.73 5.79
C GLY A 15 -14.94 0.06 7.14
N ALA A 16 -16.00 -0.36 7.83
CA ALA A 16 -15.85 -1.27 8.97
C ALA A 16 -15.31 -2.64 8.51
N PHE A 17 -14.66 -3.37 9.43
CA PHE A 17 -14.18 -4.73 9.19
C PHE A 17 -15.34 -5.64 8.73
N GLY A 18 -15.16 -6.35 7.61
CA GLY A 18 -16.21 -7.17 7.00
C GLY A 18 -17.38 -6.38 6.39
N GLY A 19 -17.26 -5.05 6.29
CA GLY A 19 -18.29 -4.14 5.80
C GLY A 19 -18.25 -3.90 4.28
N LYS A 20 -18.69 -2.71 3.87
CA LYS A 20 -18.95 -2.34 2.46
C LYS A 20 -17.75 -2.39 1.52
N LEU A 21 -16.53 -2.28 2.04
CA LEU A 21 -15.30 -2.24 1.24
C LEU A 21 -14.50 -3.56 1.32
N LYS A 22 -15.01 -4.60 1.97
CA LYS A 22 -14.27 -5.86 2.21
C LYS A 22 -13.76 -6.53 0.92
N SER A 23 -14.48 -6.35 -0.18
CA SER A 23 -14.19 -6.97 -1.47
C SER A 23 -13.30 -6.12 -2.39
N ILE A 24 -12.86 -4.94 -1.95
CA ILE A 24 -12.04 -4.02 -2.75
C ILE A 24 -10.61 -4.10 -2.27
N SER A 25 -9.67 -4.52 -3.12
CA SER A 25 -8.26 -4.68 -2.72
C SER A 25 -7.64 -3.38 -2.21
N ALA A 26 -6.59 -3.49 -1.38
CA ALA A 26 -5.80 -2.32 -0.95
C ALA A 26 -5.26 -1.54 -2.16
N THR A 27 -4.84 -2.25 -3.22
CA THR A 27 -4.43 -1.67 -4.51
C THR A 27 -5.55 -0.84 -5.16
N ASP A 28 -6.78 -1.34 -5.18
CA ASP A 28 -7.91 -0.62 -5.81
C ASP A 28 -8.39 0.57 -4.98
N LEU A 29 -8.36 0.45 -3.64
CA LEU A 29 -8.63 1.57 -2.73
C LEU A 29 -7.62 2.72 -2.94
N ALA A 30 -6.33 2.39 -3.03
CA ALA A 30 -5.29 3.36 -3.35
C ALA A 30 -5.48 3.97 -4.75
N THR A 31 -5.77 3.13 -5.76
CA THR A 31 -6.03 3.58 -7.13
C THR A 31 -7.17 4.59 -7.18
N HIS A 32 -8.27 4.32 -6.45
CA HIS A 32 -9.41 5.22 -6.39
C HIS A 32 -9.04 6.58 -5.78
N ALA A 33 -8.31 6.59 -4.65
CA ALA A 33 -7.83 7.82 -4.03
C ALA A 33 -6.85 8.59 -4.92
N THR A 34 -5.90 7.90 -5.56
CA THR A 34 -4.92 8.51 -6.48
C THR A 34 -5.60 9.16 -7.67
N LYS A 35 -6.54 8.46 -8.35
CA LYS A 35 -7.31 9.06 -9.46
C LYS A 35 -8.08 10.29 -9.02
N ALA A 36 -8.74 10.24 -7.86
CA ALA A 36 -9.47 11.38 -7.33
C ALA A 36 -8.54 12.57 -7.03
N ALA A 37 -7.32 12.33 -6.55
CA ALA A 37 -6.33 13.37 -6.28
C ALA A 37 -5.79 14.00 -7.58
N LEU A 38 -5.42 13.19 -8.57
CA LEU A 38 -4.99 13.66 -9.89
C LEU A 38 -6.07 14.51 -10.55
N GLN A 39 -7.33 14.05 -10.51
CA GLN A 39 -8.47 14.81 -11.03
C GLN A 39 -8.70 16.13 -10.28
N ALA A 40 -8.60 16.12 -8.94
CA ALA A 40 -8.75 17.34 -8.14
C ALA A 40 -7.64 18.37 -8.41
N ALA A 41 -6.42 17.90 -8.68
CA ALA A 41 -5.29 18.73 -9.10
C ALA A 41 -5.39 19.21 -10.56
N LYS A 42 -6.30 18.64 -11.36
CA LYS A 42 -6.33 18.78 -12.83
C LYS A 42 -4.97 18.45 -13.45
N LEU A 43 -4.32 17.41 -12.92
CA LEU A 43 -2.97 17.01 -13.30
C LEU A 43 -3.02 15.88 -14.35
N ASP A 44 -2.26 16.03 -15.43
CA ASP A 44 -1.99 14.95 -16.38
C ASP A 44 -1.15 13.85 -15.72
N PRO A 45 -1.62 12.59 -15.67
CA PRO A 45 -0.85 11.46 -15.12
C PRO A 45 0.56 11.30 -15.72
N ALA A 46 0.80 11.73 -16.97
CA ALA A 46 2.12 11.66 -17.60
C ALA A 46 3.18 12.53 -16.91
N LEU A 47 2.76 13.55 -16.17
CA LEU A 47 3.64 14.46 -15.43
C LEU A 47 4.09 13.89 -14.08
N VAL A 48 3.51 12.78 -13.61
CA VAL A 48 3.92 12.15 -12.36
C VAL A 48 5.25 11.43 -12.57
N ASP A 49 6.23 11.71 -11.72
CA ASP A 49 7.57 11.12 -11.82
C ASP A 49 7.71 9.84 -11.00
N THR A 50 7.01 9.74 -9.88
CA THR A 50 7.12 8.61 -8.95
C THR A 50 5.81 8.38 -8.19
N VAL A 51 5.54 7.13 -7.85
CA VAL A 51 4.38 6.73 -7.03
C VAL A 51 4.87 5.96 -5.82
N ILE A 52 4.64 6.51 -4.63
CA ILE A 52 5.04 5.89 -3.37
C ILE A 52 3.78 5.57 -2.58
N VAL A 53 3.58 4.31 -2.22
CA VAL A 53 2.38 3.86 -1.52
C VAL A 53 2.75 3.20 -0.20
N GLY A 54 2.24 3.74 0.90
CA GLY A 54 2.32 3.10 2.20
C GLY A 54 1.30 1.97 2.33
N ASN A 55 1.77 0.76 2.66
CA ASN A 55 0.90 -0.38 2.98
C ASN A 55 1.59 -1.27 4.03
N VAL A 56 0.84 -1.74 5.03
CA VAL A 56 1.41 -2.49 6.15
C VAL A 56 1.24 -3.98 5.93
N ALA A 57 -0.01 -4.43 5.74
CA ALA A 57 -0.32 -5.84 5.59
C ALA A 57 -0.55 -6.20 4.12
N GLN A 58 0.16 -7.24 3.65
CA GLN A 58 -0.07 -7.81 2.33
C GLN A 58 -1.32 -8.68 2.36
N THR A 59 -2.44 -8.11 1.91
CA THR A 59 -3.78 -8.70 2.04
C THR A 59 -4.40 -9.13 0.71
N SER A 60 -3.63 -9.13 -0.38
CA SER A 60 -4.03 -9.67 -1.68
C SER A 60 -2.91 -10.47 -2.33
N SER A 61 -3.26 -11.35 -3.28
CA SER A 61 -2.28 -12.18 -4.00
C SER A 61 -1.27 -11.37 -4.81
N ASP A 62 -1.63 -10.15 -5.20
CA ASP A 62 -0.79 -9.22 -5.97
C ASP A 62 -0.17 -8.10 -5.11
N ALA A 63 -0.26 -8.18 -3.77
CA ALA A 63 0.15 -7.10 -2.86
C ALA A 63 1.63 -6.71 -3.00
N ALA A 64 2.50 -7.62 -3.45
CA ALA A 64 3.90 -7.31 -3.76
C ALA A 64 4.06 -6.23 -4.86
N TYR A 65 3.09 -6.13 -5.77
CA TYR A 65 3.07 -5.16 -6.87
C TYR A 65 2.20 -3.92 -6.59
N LEU A 66 1.73 -3.73 -5.35
CA LEU A 66 0.72 -2.73 -4.99
C LEU A 66 0.99 -1.34 -5.57
N ALA A 67 2.13 -0.70 -5.28
CA ALA A 67 2.42 0.64 -5.77
C ALA A 67 2.51 0.69 -7.31
N ARG A 68 3.08 -0.36 -7.92
CA ARG A 68 3.18 -0.49 -9.37
C ARG A 68 1.82 -0.63 -10.04
N HIS A 69 0.92 -1.41 -9.45
CA HIS A 69 -0.45 -1.55 -9.94
C HIS A 69 -1.25 -0.26 -9.74
N VAL A 70 -1.06 0.46 -8.63
CA VAL A 70 -1.67 1.79 -8.42
C VAL A 70 -1.21 2.76 -9.50
N LEU A 71 0.09 2.80 -9.81
CA LEU A 71 0.67 3.62 -10.87
C LEU A 71 -0.02 3.35 -12.22
N LEU A 72 0.01 2.09 -12.67
CA LEU A 72 -0.53 1.70 -13.98
C LEU A 72 -2.05 1.90 -14.05
N LYS A 73 -2.79 1.46 -13.02
CA LYS A 73 -4.25 1.62 -12.98
C LYS A 73 -4.67 3.08 -12.92
N SER A 74 -3.81 3.99 -12.43
CA SER A 74 -4.06 5.44 -12.40
C SER A 74 -3.75 6.16 -13.72
N GLY A 75 -3.29 5.43 -14.74
CA GLY A 75 -2.95 5.99 -16.05
C GLY A 75 -1.57 6.65 -16.11
N ILE A 76 -0.73 6.45 -15.09
CA ILE A 76 0.65 6.94 -15.09
C ILE A 76 1.50 6.03 -16.00
N PRO A 77 2.44 6.59 -16.81
CA PRO A 77 3.19 5.81 -17.80
C PRO A 77 4.02 4.66 -17.24
N ILE A 78 4.19 3.60 -18.03
CA ILE A 78 4.83 2.34 -17.62
C ILE A 78 6.32 2.52 -17.26
N GLU A 79 7.00 3.50 -17.81
CA GLU A 79 8.40 3.81 -17.53
C GLU A 79 8.62 4.47 -16.17
N LYS A 80 7.57 5.00 -15.52
CA LYS A 80 7.67 5.67 -14.22
C LYS A 80 7.84 4.64 -13.08
N PRO A 81 8.74 4.89 -12.12
CA PRO A 81 8.94 4.00 -10.96
C PRO A 81 7.79 4.06 -9.96
N ALA A 82 7.65 2.98 -9.19
CA ALA A 82 6.75 2.92 -8.04
C ALA A 82 7.39 2.18 -6.88
N LEU A 83 7.08 2.59 -5.65
CA LEU A 83 7.64 2.04 -4.43
C LEU A 83 6.53 1.78 -3.39
N THR A 84 6.44 0.54 -2.91
CA THR A 84 5.64 0.21 -1.72
C THR A 84 6.53 0.31 -0.48
N ILE A 85 6.11 1.07 0.53
CA ILE A 85 6.84 1.21 1.80
C ILE A 85 5.98 0.79 2.99
N ASN A 86 6.65 0.37 4.07
CA ASN A 86 6.02 -0.02 5.33
C ASN A 86 6.75 0.67 6.50
N ARG A 87 6.04 1.55 7.19
CA ARG A 87 6.35 2.08 8.53
C ARG A 87 5.15 1.93 9.45
N LEU A 88 4.52 0.75 9.45
CA LEU A 88 3.30 0.43 10.18
C LEU A 88 2.24 1.54 10.03
N CYS A 89 1.61 1.98 11.13
CA CYS A 89 0.60 3.04 11.12
C CYS A 89 1.10 4.37 10.51
N GLY A 90 2.42 4.59 10.47
CA GLY A 90 3.04 5.78 9.88
C GLY A 90 3.24 5.71 8.36
N SER A 91 2.88 4.60 7.70
CA SER A 91 3.20 4.37 6.27
C SER A 91 2.62 5.43 5.34
N GLY A 92 1.41 5.91 5.59
CA GLY A 92 0.81 6.99 4.79
C GLY A 92 1.56 8.33 4.91
N PHE A 93 2.13 8.63 6.08
CA PHE A 93 2.99 9.81 6.25
C PHE A 93 4.40 9.57 5.70
N GLN A 94 4.90 8.35 5.82
CA GLN A 94 6.22 8.00 5.31
C GLN A 94 6.28 8.13 3.78
N SER A 95 5.22 7.79 3.05
CA SER A 95 5.19 8.01 1.59
C SER A 95 5.32 9.49 1.21
N LEU A 96 4.73 10.40 1.99
CA LEU A 96 4.93 11.84 1.82
C LEU A 96 6.39 12.23 2.07
N ILE A 97 7.02 11.71 3.13
CA ILE A 97 8.42 11.97 3.44
C ILE A 97 9.33 11.50 2.30
N ASN A 98 9.11 10.31 1.76
CA ASN A 98 9.87 9.79 0.61
C ASN A 98 9.71 10.70 -0.61
N GLY A 99 8.48 11.11 -0.97
CA GLY A 99 8.25 12.00 -2.11
C GLY A 99 8.88 13.37 -1.92
N ILE A 100 8.88 13.92 -0.70
CA ILE A 100 9.58 15.16 -0.35
C ILE A 100 11.09 15.01 -0.55
N HIS A 101 11.67 13.87 -0.17
CA HIS A 101 13.10 13.61 -0.37
C HIS A 101 13.44 13.53 -1.86
N GLU A 102 12.69 12.76 -2.66
CA GLU A 102 12.91 12.66 -4.11
C GLU A 102 12.83 14.05 -4.78
N ILE A 103 11.87 14.90 -4.39
CA ILE A 103 11.77 16.28 -4.89
C ILE A 103 12.94 17.16 -4.45
N LYS A 104 13.34 17.08 -3.18
CA LYS A 104 14.46 17.88 -2.66
C LYS A 104 15.81 17.48 -3.24
N LEU A 105 15.98 16.20 -3.60
CA LEU A 105 17.17 15.67 -4.25
C LEU A 105 17.19 15.90 -5.77
N GLY A 106 16.09 16.37 -6.35
CA GLY A 106 15.97 16.60 -7.79
C GLY A 106 15.71 15.33 -8.60
N GLU A 107 15.29 14.25 -7.95
CA GLU A 107 14.97 12.95 -8.57
C GLU A 107 13.52 12.93 -9.11
N ALA A 108 12.64 13.78 -8.57
CA ALA A 108 11.27 13.96 -9.01
C ALA A 108 10.87 15.44 -8.98
N SER A 109 9.94 15.84 -9.85
CA SER A 109 9.25 17.14 -9.76
C SER A 109 7.84 16.96 -9.20
N ILE A 110 7.17 15.87 -9.55
CA ILE A 110 5.84 15.54 -9.04
C ILE A 110 5.81 14.10 -8.51
N ALA A 111 5.50 13.97 -7.23
CA ALA A 111 5.35 12.67 -6.58
C ALA A 111 3.91 12.43 -6.13
N VAL A 112 3.40 11.22 -6.40
CA VAL A 112 2.17 10.72 -5.78
C VAL A 112 2.56 9.99 -4.50
N ALA A 113 2.23 10.59 -3.36
CA ALA A 113 2.29 9.92 -2.06
C ALA A 113 0.89 9.41 -1.69
N SER A 114 0.77 8.09 -1.53
CA SER A 114 -0.48 7.42 -1.18
C SER A 114 -0.30 6.51 0.03
N GLY A 115 -1.42 6.07 0.60
CA GLY A 115 -1.46 5.14 1.72
C GLY A 115 -2.74 4.32 1.66
N THR A 116 -2.64 3.01 1.91
CA THR A 116 -3.78 2.11 1.79
C THR A 116 -3.64 0.90 2.69
N GLU A 117 -4.80 0.34 3.05
CA GLU A 117 -4.89 -0.91 3.77
C GLU A 117 -6.24 -1.57 3.47
N ASN A 118 -6.28 -2.90 3.49
CA ASN A 118 -7.54 -3.63 3.62
C ASN A 118 -7.40 -4.76 4.64
N MET A 119 -7.65 -4.41 5.90
CA MET A 119 -7.62 -5.37 7.02
C MET A 119 -8.67 -6.49 6.87
N SER A 120 -9.78 -6.27 6.14
CA SER A 120 -10.81 -7.30 5.93
C SER A 120 -10.34 -8.43 5.01
N GLN A 121 -9.27 -8.22 4.23
CA GLN A 121 -8.70 -9.22 3.34
C GLN A 121 -7.45 -9.89 3.94
N ALA A 122 -7.13 -9.61 5.20
CA ALA A 122 -6.00 -10.25 5.86
C ALA A 122 -6.17 -11.78 5.85
N PRO A 123 -5.19 -12.54 5.32
CA PRO A 123 -5.34 -13.97 5.13
C PRO A 123 -5.17 -14.75 6.45
N LEU A 124 -5.71 -15.96 6.45
CA LEU A 124 -5.20 -17.02 7.32
C LEU A 124 -3.95 -17.62 6.66
N VAL A 125 -2.89 -17.76 7.44
CA VAL A 125 -1.55 -18.13 6.96
C VAL A 125 -1.03 -19.35 7.69
N SER A 126 -0.42 -20.27 6.93
CA SER A 126 0.28 -21.44 7.47
C SER A 126 1.77 -21.24 7.29
N TYR A 127 2.48 -20.96 8.39
CA TYR A 127 3.92 -20.71 8.36
C TYR A 127 4.76 -21.97 8.60
N GLY A 128 6.07 -21.85 8.35
CA GLY A 128 7.08 -22.82 8.76
C GLY A 128 7.32 -23.97 7.79
N ASP A 129 8.42 -24.69 8.05
CA ASP A 129 8.94 -25.74 7.18
C ASP A 129 7.94 -26.85 6.92
N LYS A 130 7.13 -27.22 7.92
CA LYS A 130 6.10 -28.26 7.76
C LYS A 130 5.04 -27.86 6.72
N SER A 131 4.66 -26.58 6.68
CA SER A 131 3.69 -26.08 5.70
C SER A 131 4.24 -26.08 4.27
N ARG A 132 5.56 -25.95 4.10
CA ARG A 132 6.21 -25.86 2.79
C ARG A 132 6.79 -27.19 2.29
N PHE A 133 7.34 -28.01 3.19
CA PHE A 133 8.16 -29.18 2.87
C PHE A 133 7.56 -30.50 3.37
N GLY A 134 6.40 -30.46 4.02
CA GLY A 134 5.64 -31.66 4.36
C GLY A 134 5.10 -31.65 5.78
N VAL A 135 3.83 -32.05 5.89
CA VAL A 135 3.15 -32.29 7.16
C VAL A 135 2.95 -33.80 7.30
N GLY A 136 3.31 -34.34 8.46
CA GLY A 136 3.06 -35.75 8.77
C GLY A 136 1.56 -36.06 8.79
N LEU A 137 1.18 -37.28 8.42
CA LEU A 137 -0.21 -37.74 8.46
C LEU A 137 -0.79 -37.50 9.87
N GLY A 138 -1.93 -36.81 9.93
CA GLY A 138 -2.62 -36.51 11.20
C GLY A 138 -2.05 -35.35 12.03
N ALA A 139 -0.92 -34.74 11.62
CA ALA A 139 -0.30 -33.65 12.39
C ALA A 139 -1.03 -32.29 12.24
N GLY A 140 -1.81 -32.13 11.16
CA GLY A 140 -2.56 -30.91 10.86
C GLY A 140 -1.69 -29.72 10.42
N LEU A 141 -2.30 -28.77 9.70
CA LEU A 141 -1.70 -27.48 9.39
C LEU A 141 -2.21 -26.44 10.39
N GLN A 142 -1.30 -25.61 10.90
CA GLN A 142 -1.64 -24.52 11.80
C GLN A 142 -1.98 -23.29 10.97
N LEU A 143 -3.24 -22.85 11.04
CA LEU A 143 -3.70 -21.61 10.42
C LEU A 143 -3.64 -20.49 11.45
N GLN A 144 -2.88 -19.46 11.13
CA GLN A 144 -2.71 -18.27 11.96
C GLN A 144 -3.44 -17.10 11.32
N ASP A 145 -4.15 -16.31 12.14
CA ASP A 145 -4.72 -15.04 11.71
C ASP A 145 -3.59 -14.02 11.55
N SER A 146 -3.27 -13.66 10.30
CA SER A 146 -2.19 -12.71 10.01
C SER A 146 -2.45 -11.32 10.59
N LEU A 147 -3.71 -10.88 10.64
CA LEU A 147 -4.06 -9.57 11.17
C LEU A 147 -3.86 -9.55 12.68
N TRP A 148 -4.43 -10.53 13.39
CA TRP A 148 -4.29 -10.61 14.84
C TRP A 148 -2.83 -10.69 15.27
N SER A 149 -2.06 -11.48 14.53
CA SER A 149 -0.63 -11.66 14.80
C SER A 149 0.18 -10.38 14.58
N ALA A 150 -0.17 -9.57 13.59
CA ALA A 150 0.50 -8.31 13.30
C ALA A 150 0.24 -7.21 14.35
N LEU A 151 -0.75 -7.39 15.22
CA LEU A 151 -1.13 -6.41 16.25
C LEU A 151 -0.41 -6.59 17.59
N THR A 152 0.43 -7.62 17.72
CA THR A 152 1.26 -7.84 18.91
C THR A 152 2.73 -7.70 18.54
N ASP A 153 3.41 -6.74 19.17
CA ASP A 153 4.87 -6.72 19.18
C ASP A 153 5.37 -7.81 20.11
N SER A 154 6.07 -8.81 19.57
CA SER A 154 6.57 -9.95 20.34
C SER A 154 7.74 -9.61 21.27
N TYR A 155 8.36 -8.44 21.12
CA TYR A 155 9.53 -7.99 21.89
C TYR A 155 9.21 -6.91 22.91
N ALA A 156 8.13 -6.14 22.72
CA ALA A 156 7.69 -5.09 23.65
C ALA A 156 6.70 -5.61 24.70
N LYS A 157 7.05 -6.70 25.40
CA LYS A 157 6.26 -7.26 26.50
C LYS A 157 6.45 -6.50 27.81
#